data_AF-A0A951SRW3-F1
#
_entry.id   AF-A0A951SRW3-F1
#
_cell.length_a   1.000
_cell.length_b   1.000
_cell.length_c   1.000
_cell.angle_alpha   90.00
_cell.angle_beta   90.00
_cell.angle_gamma   90.00
#
_symmetry.space_group_name_H-M   'P 1'
#
loop_
_entity.id
_entity.type
_entity.pdbx_description
1 polymer ?
#
loop_
_entity_poly.entity_id
_entity_poly.type
_entity_poly.pdbx_seq_one_letter_code
_entity_poly.pdbx_strand_id
1 'polypeptide(L)' 'MKYLTSQPEVGKKYRIELNGTEIYDATVIEHEGGCWAKIRVDNVLPGEYAGFYSNGQEFDLKLSRYNLLEFDTQQ' A
#
# COMPACT_ATOMS: atom_id res chain seq x y z
N MET A 1 10.69 -9.74 -1.00
CA MET A 1 9.52 -8.93 -1.42
C MET A 1 9.47 -8.92 -2.93
N LYS A 2 8.27 -8.97 -3.53
CA LYS A 2 8.10 -8.99 -4.98
C LYS A 2 7.14 -7.87 -5.38
N TYR A 3 7.45 -7.13 -6.44
CA TYR A 3 6.51 -6.16 -6.99
C TYR A 3 5.27 -6.86 -7.50
N LEU A 4 4.11 -6.34 -7.10
CA LEU A 4 2.83 -6.76 -7.64
C LEU A 4 2.73 -6.28 -9.09
N THR A 5 2.55 -7.23 -10.01
CA THR A 5 2.41 -6.97 -11.46
C THR A 5 0.96 -7.05 -11.94
N SER A 6 0.03 -7.33 -11.03
CA SER A 6 -1.40 -7.50 -11.29
C SER A 6 -2.23 -6.57 -10.40
N GLN A 7 -3.56 -6.65 -10.50
CA GLN A 7 -4.45 -5.92 -9.60
C GLN A 7 -4.25 -6.42 -8.15
N PRO A 8 -4.31 -5.50 -7.16
CA PRO A 8 -4.26 -5.88 -5.76
C PRO A 8 -5.52 -6.62 -5.32
N GLU A 9 -5.34 -7.56 -4.40
CA GLU A 9 -6.42 -8.35 -3.84
C GLU A 9 -7.04 -7.63 -2.63
N VAL A 10 -8.37 -7.50 -2.62
CA VAL A 10 -9.10 -6.97 -1.47
C VAL A 10 -8.87 -7.87 -0.25
N GLY A 11 -8.58 -7.25 0.90
CA GLY A 11 -8.26 -7.91 2.16
C GLY A 11 -6.79 -8.27 2.33
N LYS A 12 -5.95 -8.13 1.29
CA LYS A 12 -4.52 -8.43 1.35
C LYS A 12 -3.71 -7.20 1.75
N LYS A 13 -2.63 -7.44 2.49
CA LYS A 13 -1.67 -6.43 2.92
C LYS A 13 -0.51 -6.32 1.93
N TYR A 14 -0.12 -5.10 1.61
CA TYR A 14 0.99 -4.78 0.74
C TYR A 14 1.87 -3.70 1.37
N ARG A 15 3.15 -3.72 1.04
CA ARG A 15 4.06 -2.61 1.34
C ARG A 15 3.99 -1.62 0.20
N ILE A 16 3.69 -0.37 0.52
CA ILE A 16 3.60 0.69 -0.46
C ILE A 16 4.96 1.37 -0.57
N GLU A 17 5.40 1.53 -1.81
CA GLU A 17 6.61 2.25 -2.16
C GLU A 17 6.26 3.40 -3.11
N LEU A 18 6.87 4.56 -2.86
CA LEU A 18 6.80 5.74 -3.71
C LEU A 18 8.22 6.13 -4.10
N ASN A 19 8.50 6.19 -5.41
CA ASN A 19 9.81 6.58 -5.96
C ASN A 19 11.00 5.80 -5.37
N GLY A 20 10.86 4.48 -5.15
CA GLY A 20 11.91 3.64 -4.57
C GLY A 20 12.05 3.74 -3.04
N THR A 21 11.16 4.48 -2.36
CA THR A 21 11.13 4.58 -0.90
C THR A 21 9.90 3.87 -0.35
N GLU A 22 10.10 2.91 0.55
CA GLU A 22 9.03 2.24 1.28
C GLU A 22 8.41 3.21 2.30
N ILE A 23 7.09 3.43 2.23
CA ILE A 23 6.41 4.47 3.01
C ILE A 23 5.50 3.93 4.11
N TYR A 24 4.74 2.87 3.85
CA TYR A 24 3.86 2.24 4.83
C TYR A 24 3.41 0.85 4.36
N ASP A 25 2.95 0.03 5.30
CA ASP A 25 2.21 -1.19 5.02
C ASP A 25 0.70 -0.88 5.08
N ALA A 26 -0.06 -1.37 4.11
CA ALA A 26 -1.49 -1.12 4.02
C ALA A 26 -2.29 -2.32 3.52
N THR A 27 -3.52 -2.43 4.02
CA THR A 27 -4.50 -3.42 3.59
C THR A 27 -5.42 -2.80 2.53
N VAL A 28 -5.66 -3.53 1.45
CA VAL A 28 -6.59 -3.10 0.40
C VAL A 28 -8.02 -3.38 0.87
N ILE A 29 -8.85 -2.34 0.93
CA ILE A 29 -10.24 -2.43 1.39
C ILE A 29 -11.18 -2.64 0.21
N GLU A 30 -10.97 -1.88 -0.86
CA GLU A 30 -11.79 -1.91 -2.07
C GLU A 30 -10.93 -1.67 -3.30
N HIS A 31 -11.36 -2.18 -4.45
CA HIS A 31 -10.71 -1.94 -5.73
C HIS A 31 -11.73 -1.37 -6.72
N GLU A 32 -11.58 -0.11 -7.07
CA GLU A 32 -12.40 0.56 -8.08
C GLU A 32 -11.70 0.43 -9.43
N GLY A 33 -12.10 -0.60 -10.19
CA GLY A 33 -11.77 -0.84 -11.60
C GLY A 33 -10.58 -0.07 -12.20
N GLY A 34 -9.40 -0.69 -12.19
CA GLY A 34 -8.33 -0.44 -13.16
C GLY A 34 -7.18 0.44 -12.69
N CYS A 35 -7.41 1.51 -11.91
CA CYS A 35 -6.35 2.47 -11.56
C CYS A 35 -6.36 2.95 -10.12
N TRP A 36 -7.36 2.58 -9.33
CA TRP A 36 -7.54 3.05 -7.96
C TRP A 36 -7.86 1.89 -7.04
N ALA A 37 -7.33 1.95 -5.83
CA ALA A 37 -7.67 1.04 -4.75
C ALA A 37 -7.84 1.84 -3.47
N LYS A 38 -8.92 1.61 -2.74
CA LYS A 38 -9.08 2.15 -1.39
C LYS A 38 -8.24 1.30 -0.45
N ILE A 39 -7.37 1.93 0.32
CA ILE A 39 -6.46 1.24 1.25
C ILE A 39 -6.63 1.78 2.67
N ARG A 40 -6.29 0.95 3.66
CA ARG A 40 -6.11 1.35 5.05
C ARG A 40 -4.64 1.19 5.41
N VAL A 41 -4.01 2.25 5.90
CA VAL A 41 -2.65 2.20 6.43
C VAL A 41 -2.65 1.40 7.73
N ASP A 42 -1.88 0.32 7.79
CA ASP A 42 -1.76 -0.50 9.00
C ASP A 42 -0.49 -0.16 9.80
N ASN A 43 0.58 0.24 9.12
CA ASN A 43 1.86 0.58 9.74
C ASN A 43 2.63 1.61 8.90
N VAL A 44 2.82 2.82 9.43
CA VAL A 44 3.67 3.86 8.83
C VAL A 44 5.15 3.52 9.07
N LEU A 45 5.94 3.50 8.00
CA LEU A 45 7.38 3.25 8.11
C LEU A 45 8.13 4.55 8.46
N PRO A 46 9.22 4.47 9.26
CA PRO A 46 10.05 5.62 9.53
C PRO A 46 10.75 6.09 8.24
N GLY A 47 10.77 7.40 8.00
CA GLY A 47 11.39 7.98 6.81
C GLY A 47 10.89 9.37 6.50
N GLU A 48 11.28 9.89 5.32
CA GLU A 48 10.88 11.21 4.82
C GLU A 48 9.36 11.41 4.82
N TYR A 49 8.61 10.33 4.60
CA TYR A 49 7.16 10.37 4.46
C TYR A 49 6.38 10.07 5.75
N ALA A 50 7.05 9.76 6.87
CA ALA A 50 6.39 9.28 8.09
C ALA A 50 5.40 10.29 8.69
N GLY A 51 5.60 11.60 8.47
CA GLY A 51 4.71 12.66 8.95
C GLY A 51 3.45 12.90 8.11
N PHE A 52 3.34 12.29 6.93
CA PHE A 52 2.21 12.52 6.01
C PHE A 52 1.08 11.49 6.15
N TYR A 53 1.36 10.36 6.80
CA TYR A 53 0.44 9.24 6.92
C TYR A 53 0.19 8.90 8.39
N SER A 54 -0.92 8.25 8.69
CA SER A 54 -1.27 7.80 10.04
C SER A 54 -1.81 6.38 10.02
N ASN A 55 -1.52 5.61 11.07
CA ASN A 55 -2.08 4.27 11.22
C ASN A 55 -3.62 4.35 11.33
N GLY A 56 -4.31 3.49 10.58
CA GLY A 56 -5.77 3.49 10.45
C GLY A 56 -6.32 4.47 9.42
N GLN A 57 -5.48 5.30 8.79
CA GLN A 57 -5.94 6.23 7.75
C GLN A 57 -6.41 5.47 6.51
N GLU A 58 -7.57 5.86 5.98
CA GLU A 58 -8.13 5.30 4.75
C GLU A 58 -8.17 6.35 3.64
N PHE A 59 -7.78 5.96 2.42
CA PHE A 59 -7.85 6.82 1.24
C PHE A 59 -7.73 6.02 -0.06
N ASP A 60 -8.06 6.69 -1.16
CA ASP A 60 -7.91 6.13 -2.50
C ASP A 60 -6.46 6.28 -2.99
N LEU A 61 -5.84 5.15 -3.25
CA LEU A 61 -4.48 5.02 -3.76
C LEU A 61 -4.52 4.87 -5.28
N LYS A 62 -3.83 5.77 -5.98
CA LYS A 62 -3.65 5.67 -7.43
C LYS A 62 -2.56 4.66 -7.75
N LEU A 63 -2.92 3.47 -8.22
CA LEU A 63 -2.00 2.34 -8.45
C LEU A 63 -0.91 2.62 -9.49
N SER A 64 -1.11 3.61 -10.38
CA SER A 64 -0.07 4.03 -11.35
C SER A 64 1.04 4.90 -10.77
N ARG A 65 0.89 5.40 -9.53
CA ARG A 65 1.90 6.25 -8.86
C ARG A 65 2.72 5.52 -7.82
N TYR A 66 2.24 4.38 -7.34
CA TYR A 66 2.83 3.65 -6.23
C TYR A 66 3.14 2.23 -6.65
N ASN A 67 4.24 1.70 -6.13
CA ASN A 67 4.56 0.29 -6.26
C ASN A 67 4.00 -0.44 -5.04
N LEU A 68 3.31 -1.56 -5.29
CA LEU A 68 2.84 -2.46 -4.25
C LEU A 68 3.82 -3.64 -4.20
N LEU A 69 4.37 -3.89 -3.02
CA LEU A 69 5.24 -5.03 -2.79
C LEU A 69 4.50 -6.08 -1.96
N GLU A 70 4.47 -7.31 -2.50
CA GLU A 70 4.08 -8.49 -1.75
C GLU A 70 5.19 -8.86 -0.78
N PHE A 71 4.80 -9.01 0.48
CA PHE A 71 5.66 -9.50 1.52
C PHE A 71 4.93 -10.60 2.29
N ASP A 72 5.64 -11.68 2.57
CA ASP A 72 5.17 -12.74 3.43
C ASP A 72 5.03 -12.17 4.85
N THR A 73 3.80 -11.85 5.25
CA THR A 73 3.44 -11.83 6.66
C THR A 73 3.33 -13.29 7.11
N GLN A 74 4.45 -14.00 7.19
CA GLN A 74 4.49 -15.28 7.89
C GLN A 74 4.12 -14.98 9.34
N GLN A 75 2.93 -15.42 9.74
CA GLN A 75 2.51 -15.49 11.14
C GLN A 75 3.36 -16.53 11.86
#